data_AF-A0A381XRG1-F1
#
_entry.id   AF-A0A381XRG1-F1
#
_cell.length_a   1.000
_cell.length_b   1.000
_cell.length_c   1.000
_cell.angle_alpha   90.00
_cell.angle_beta   90.00
_cell.angle_gamma   90.00
#
_symmetry.space_group_name_H-M   'P 1'
#
loop_
_entity.id
_entity.type
_entity.pdbx_description
1 polymer ?
#
loop_
_entity_poly.entity_id
_entity_poly.type
_entity_poly.pdbx_seq_one_letter_code
_entity_poly.pdbx_strand_id
1 'polypeptide(L)'
;MTLIKEYVCRTKIMKRILNFVILTGIVTLGFVFAETPDWSVNPSDYEHTASMTGILLFEGMLSDDPSDMVAAFVGDECRGVDAQGIYYPPSGQWIWGITLYANQEGEDFTFKGYDASANGVYDYSNFSYTFISDDIVGSAEDPVEWAFTTTDLPDWSVNPSDYEHTASMTGILLFEGMLSDDPSDMVAAFVGDECRGVDAQGIYYPPSGQWIWGITLYANQEGEDFTFKGY
;
A
#
# COMPACT_ATOMS: atom_id res chain seq x y z
N MET A 1 -5.16 -47.91 85.23
CA MET A 1 -4.90 -46.50 84.87
C MET A 1 -3.42 -46.37 84.57
N THR A 2 -3.03 -46.42 83.29
CA THR A 2 -1.65 -46.15 82.87
C THR A 2 -1.69 -45.45 81.52
N LEU A 3 -0.93 -44.36 81.47
CA LEU A 3 -0.92 -43.27 80.51
C LEU A 3 -0.32 -43.65 79.15
N ILE A 4 -0.80 -42.96 78.11
CA ILE A 4 -0.22 -42.91 76.77
C ILE A 4 0.70 -41.67 76.70
N LYS A 5 1.90 -41.80 76.13
CA LYS A 5 2.83 -40.70 75.82
C LYS A 5 2.92 -40.50 74.32
N GLU A 6 2.72 -39.27 73.86
CA GLU A 6 2.97 -38.82 72.50
C GLU A 6 4.44 -38.41 72.29
N TYR A 7 4.94 -38.58 71.06
CA TYR A 7 6.24 -38.11 70.59
C TYR A 7 6.04 -37.12 69.43
N VAL A 8 6.71 -35.97 69.47
CA VAL A 8 6.72 -34.96 68.39
C VAL A 8 8.11 -34.94 67.74
N CYS A 9 8.16 -35.13 66.42
CA CYS A 9 9.38 -35.12 65.61
C CYS A 9 9.58 -33.73 64.96
N ARG A 10 10.78 -33.15 65.06
CA ARG A 10 11.14 -31.85 64.44
C ARG A 10 11.87 -32.07 63.10
N THR A 11 11.34 -31.51 62.02
CA THR A 11 11.90 -31.56 60.66
C THR A 11 12.98 -30.48 60.45
N LYS A 12 14.10 -30.85 59.81
CA LYS A 12 15.27 -30.00 59.53
C LYS A 12 15.18 -29.42 58.11
N ILE A 13 15.22 -28.10 57.94
CA ILE A 13 15.09 -27.40 56.64
C ILE A 13 16.47 -27.26 55.98
N MET A 14 16.64 -27.76 54.75
CA MET A 14 17.84 -27.58 53.91
C MET A 14 17.68 -26.35 52.99
N LYS A 15 18.63 -25.41 53.04
CA LYS A 15 18.74 -24.27 52.12
C LYS A 15 19.45 -24.71 50.83
N ARG A 16 18.77 -24.64 49.68
CA ARG A 16 19.36 -24.84 48.34
C ARG A 16 19.78 -23.47 47.80
N ILE A 17 21.06 -23.33 47.44
CA ILE A 17 21.62 -22.11 46.85
C ILE A 17 21.33 -22.18 45.33
N LEU A 18 20.57 -21.19 44.84
CA LEU A 18 20.17 -21.07 43.43
C LEU A 18 21.12 -20.06 42.76
N ASN A 19 22.00 -20.53 41.89
CA ASN A 19 22.88 -19.67 41.08
C ASN A 19 22.06 -19.01 39.96
N PHE A 20 21.87 -17.69 40.03
CA PHE A 20 21.33 -16.88 38.95
C PHE A 20 22.46 -16.46 38.00
N VAL A 21 22.49 -17.05 36.81
CA VAL A 21 23.29 -16.53 35.69
C VAL A 21 22.44 -15.46 35.00
N ILE A 22 22.81 -14.19 35.17
CA ILE A 22 22.19 -13.08 34.43
C ILE A 22 22.85 -13.07 33.04
N LEU A 23 22.18 -13.71 32.08
CA LEU A 23 22.53 -13.62 30.66
C LEU A 23 22.07 -12.25 30.16
N THR A 24 22.96 -11.26 30.17
CA THR A 24 22.71 -9.97 29.49
C THR A 24 22.76 -10.18 27.99
N GLY A 25 21.67 -10.68 27.43
CA GLY A 25 21.43 -10.63 25.99
C GLY A 25 21.11 -9.19 25.62
N ILE A 26 22.07 -8.46 25.06
CA ILE A 26 21.78 -7.25 24.30
C ILE A 26 21.01 -7.75 23.07
N VAL A 27 19.68 -7.65 23.10
CA VAL A 27 18.86 -7.73 21.89
C VAL A 27 19.19 -6.45 21.13
N THR A 28 20.11 -6.55 20.17
CA THR A 28 20.25 -5.52 19.15
C THR A 28 18.94 -5.54 18.36
N LEU A 29 18.06 -4.58 18.64
CA LEU A 29 17.00 -4.21 17.72
C LEU A 29 17.72 -3.72 16.46
N GLY A 30 17.93 -4.61 15.49
CA GLY A 30 18.36 -4.20 14.16
C GLY A 30 17.18 -3.47 13.55
N PHE A 31 17.22 -2.14 13.54
CA PHE A 31 16.38 -1.39 12.62
C PHE A 31 16.88 -1.75 11.22
N VAL A 32 16.12 -2.58 10.51
CA VAL A 32 16.33 -2.77 9.07
C VAL A 32 15.78 -1.51 8.43
N PHE A 33 16.65 -0.51 8.25
CA PHE A 33 16.37 0.57 7.32
C PHE A 33 16.42 -0.06 5.93
N ALA A 34 15.38 0.11 5.11
CA ALA A 34 15.46 -0.31 3.71
C ALA A 34 16.67 0.39 3.08
N GLU A 35 17.62 -0.32 2.50
CA GLU A 35 18.67 0.36 1.74
C GLU A 35 18.03 0.97 0.50
N THR A 36 18.51 2.14 0.07
CA THR A 36 18.08 2.76 -1.20
C THR A 36 18.16 1.70 -2.30
N PRO A 37 17.06 1.46 -3.05
CA PRO A 37 16.98 0.33 -3.96
C PRO A 37 18.02 0.47 -5.08
N ASP A 38 18.71 -0.62 -5.38
CA ASP A 38 19.69 -0.72 -6.48
C ASP A 38 18.99 -1.05 -7.81
N TRP A 39 17.88 -0.36 -8.10
CA TRP A 39 17.16 -0.51 -9.36
C TRP A 39 18.04 -0.03 -10.51
N SER A 40 18.22 -0.89 -11.49
CA SER A 40 19.01 -0.59 -12.67
C SER A 40 18.47 -1.34 -13.88
N VAL A 41 18.68 -0.75 -15.04
CA VAL A 41 18.38 -1.33 -16.34
C VAL A 41 19.62 -1.22 -17.21
N ASN A 42 19.90 -2.25 -18.00
CA ASN A 42 20.93 -2.20 -19.01
C ASN A 42 20.27 -1.95 -20.38
N PRO A 43 20.38 -0.73 -20.95
CA PRO A 43 19.73 -0.38 -22.21
C PRO A 43 20.13 -1.27 -23.39
N SER A 44 21.31 -1.92 -23.36
CA SER A 44 21.76 -2.75 -24.49
C SER A 44 20.97 -4.04 -24.68
N ASP A 45 20.17 -4.43 -23.70
CA ASP A 45 19.46 -5.70 -23.68
C ASP A 45 18.06 -5.58 -24.33
N TYR A 46 17.71 -4.39 -24.82
CA TYR A 46 16.40 -4.03 -25.32
C TYR A 46 16.45 -3.34 -26.69
N GLU A 47 15.50 -3.68 -27.54
CA GLU A 47 15.42 -3.16 -28.92
C GLU A 47 14.49 -1.96 -29.06
N HIS A 48 13.60 -1.74 -28.08
CA HIS A 48 12.56 -0.72 -28.12
C HIS A 48 12.56 0.14 -26.85
N THR A 49 12.14 1.40 -27.02
CA THR A 49 12.00 2.34 -25.92
C THR A 49 10.69 3.12 -26.00
N ALA A 50 10.17 3.52 -24.83
CA ALA A 50 9.16 4.56 -24.69
C ALA A 50 9.61 5.55 -23.59
N SER A 51 9.06 6.76 -23.57
CA SER A 51 9.32 7.73 -22.50
C SER A 51 8.06 8.07 -21.74
N MET A 52 8.21 8.28 -20.42
CA MET A 52 7.10 8.66 -19.56
C MET A 52 7.53 9.77 -18.61
N THR A 53 6.69 10.79 -18.49
CA THR A 53 6.89 11.92 -17.58
C THR A 53 5.76 11.96 -16.57
N GLY A 54 6.11 11.99 -15.28
CA GLY A 54 5.11 11.93 -14.22
C GLY A 54 5.54 12.57 -12.90
N ILE A 55 4.60 12.59 -11.96
CA ILE A 55 4.78 13.02 -10.58
C ILE A 55 4.55 11.84 -9.64
N LEU A 56 5.17 11.87 -8.46
CA LEU A 56 5.06 10.81 -7.46
C LEU A 56 4.11 11.24 -6.35
N LEU A 57 3.19 10.34 -5.97
CA LEU A 57 2.40 10.47 -4.76
C LEU A 57 2.66 9.25 -3.88
N PHE A 58 2.93 9.45 -2.60
CA PHE A 58 3.10 8.39 -1.61
C PHE A 58 1.98 8.50 -0.58
N GLU A 59 1.15 7.45 -0.46
CA GLU A 59 -0.08 7.45 0.37
C GLU A 59 -0.92 8.72 0.13
N GLY A 60 -1.13 9.07 -1.14
CA GLY A 60 -1.92 10.25 -1.55
C GLY A 60 -1.24 11.60 -1.36
N MET A 61 -0.04 11.67 -0.79
CA MET A 61 0.72 12.92 -0.66
C MET A 61 1.69 13.12 -1.81
N LEU A 62 1.62 14.27 -2.46
CA LEU A 62 2.55 14.66 -3.53
C LEU A 62 3.99 14.76 -2.98
N SER A 63 4.93 14.11 -3.65
CA SER A 63 6.35 14.18 -3.32
C SER A 63 6.93 15.58 -3.52
N ASP A 64 7.74 16.01 -2.57
CA ASP A 64 8.54 17.23 -2.62
C ASP A 64 10.06 17.00 -2.48
N ASP A 65 10.50 15.73 -2.45
CA ASP A 65 11.91 15.33 -2.32
C ASP A 65 12.49 14.87 -3.69
N PRO A 66 13.47 15.59 -4.26
CA PRO A 66 14.12 15.17 -5.52
C PRO A 66 14.87 13.84 -5.43
N SER A 67 15.12 13.34 -4.23
CA SER A 67 15.83 12.09 -3.97
C SER A 67 14.91 10.87 -4.09
N ASP A 68 13.60 11.08 -4.23
CA ASP A 68 12.65 10.01 -4.50
C ASP A 68 12.88 9.40 -5.88
N MET A 69 12.48 8.14 -6.02
CA MET A 69 12.73 7.36 -7.23
C MET A 69 11.46 6.69 -7.74
N VAL A 70 11.39 6.51 -9.05
CA VAL A 70 10.40 5.64 -9.72
C VAL A 70 11.13 4.61 -10.56
N ALA A 71 10.70 3.36 -10.49
CA ALA A 71 11.17 2.31 -11.36
C ALA A 71 10.01 1.56 -12.01
N ALA A 72 10.23 1.14 -13.24
CA ALA A 72 9.26 0.45 -14.07
C ALA A 72 9.69 -1.01 -14.24
N PHE A 73 8.74 -1.93 -14.16
CA PHE A 73 8.99 -3.37 -14.12
C PHE A 73 8.12 -4.13 -15.12
N VAL A 74 8.69 -5.18 -15.72
CA VAL A 74 7.93 -6.24 -16.39
C VAL A 74 8.11 -7.51 -15.57
N GLY A 75 7.08 -7.90 -14.83
CA GLY A 75 7.21 -8.89 -13.76
C GLY A 75 8.14 -8.38 -12.65
N ASP A 76 9.25 -9.09 -12.41
CA ASP A 76 10.25 -8.71 -11.40
C ASP A 76 11.48 -7.99 -12.00
N GLU A 77 11.53 -7.81 -13.32
CA GLU A 77 12.69 -7.22 -14.00
C GLU A 77 12.55 -5.71 -14.13
N CYS A 78 13.53 -4.94 -13.62
CA CYS A 78 13.58 -3.50 -13.78
C CYS A 78 13.87 -3.13 -15.24
N ARG A 79 12.91 -2.46 -15.87
CA ARG A 79 12.92 -2.02 -17.28
C ARG A 79 12.99 -0.51 -17.45
N GLY A 80 13.22 0.22 -16.37
CA GLY A 80 13.39 1.67 -16.36
C GLY A 80 13.54 2.16 -14.94
N VAL A 81 14.32 3.22 -14.74
CA VAL A 81 14.44 3.87 -13.44
C VAL A 81 14.75 5.35 -13.64
N ASP A 82 14.13 6.21 -12.83
CA ASP A 82 14.55 7.58 -12.62
C ASP A 82 14.70 7.84 -11.12
N ALA A 83 15.83 8.43 -10.75
CA ALA A 83 16.24 8.73 -9.38
C ALA A 83 16.62 10.20 -9.20
N GLN A 84 16.25 11.05 -10.16
CA GLN A 84 16.61 12.47 -10.17
C GLN A 84 15.40 13.31 -10.53
N GLY A 85 14.58 13.62 -9.52
CA GLY A 85 13.47 14.55 -9.68
C GLY A 85 13.95 15.91 -10.17
N ILE A 86 13.25 16.49 -11.13
CA ILE A 86 13.52 17.83 -11.67
C ILE A 86 12.38 18.77 -11.28
N TYR A 87 12.72 19.86 -10.60
CA TYR A 87 11.73 20.88 -10.25
C TYR A 87 11.26 21.60 -11.51
N TYR A 88 9.95 21.62 -11.73
CA TYR A 88 9.30 22.30 -12.84
C TYR A 88 8.60 23.58 -12.35
N PRO A 89 9.23 24.77 -12.50
CA PRO A 89 8.69 26.02 -11.95
C PRO A 89 7.28 26.41 -12.40
N PRO A 90 6.82 26.12 -13.64
CA PRO A 90 5.47 26.50 -14.07
C PRO A 90 4.34 25.86 -13.26
N SER A 91 4.46 24.58 -12.88
CA SER A 91 3.47 23.90 -12.01
C SER A 91 3.86 23.94 -10.53
N GLY A 92 5.14 24.20 -10.21
CA GLY A 92 5.64 24.22 -8.84
C GLY A 92 5.81 22.82 -8.23
N GLN A 93 5.98 21.80 -9.08
CA GLN A 93 6.08 20.39 -8.69
C GLN A 93 7.43 19.80 -9.13
N TRP A 94 7.84 18.72 -8.50
CA TRP A 94 8.93 17.87 -8.99
C TRP A 94 8.39 16.87 -10.01
N ILE A 95 9.19 16.58 -11.03
CA ILE A 95 8.81 15.72 -12.14
C ILE A 95 9.92 14.71 -12.39
N TRP A 96 9.52 13.48 -12.69
CA TRP A 96 10.41 12.36 -13.04
C TRP A 96 10.15 11.97 -14.49
N GLY A 97 11.24 11.74 -15.22
CA GLY A 97 11.26 11.33 -16.62
C GLY A 97 11.93 9.98 -16.77
N ILE A 98 11.14 8.92 -16.90
CA ILE A 98 11.62 7.55 -17.02
C ILE A 98 11.65 7.11 -18.49
N THR A 99 12.71 6.40 -18.88
CA THR A 99 12.75 5.65 -20.14
C THR A 99 12.40 4.21 -19.88
N LEU A 100 11.43 3.68 -20.62
CA LEU A 100 10.96 2.30 -20.54
C LEU A 100 11.62 1.48 -21.64
N TYR A 101 12.18 0.32 -21.30
CA TYR A 101 12.90 -0.55 -22.23
C TYR A 101 12.18 -1.90 -22.42
N ALA A 102 11.93 -2.27 -23.68
CA ALA A 102 11.18 -3.49 -24.02
C ALA A 102 11.76 -4.19 -25.25
N ASN A 103 11.34 -5.44 -25.46
CA ASN A 103 11.69 -6.26 -26.63
C ASN A 103 10.45 -6.63 -27.46
N GLN A 104 9.24 -6.42 -26.94
CA GLN A 104 7.98 -6.75 -27.60
C GLN A 104 6.92 -5.69 -27.32
N GLU A 105 6.05 -5.46 -28.31
CA GLU A 105 4.83 -4.69 -28.12
C GLU A 105 3.90 -5.38 -27.14
N GLY A 106 3.18 -4.59 -26.34
CA GLY A 106 2.18 -5.10 -25.43
C GLY A 106 2.72 -5.76 -24.15
N GLU A 107 4.00 -5.60 -23.82
CA GLU A 107 4.53 -5.94 -22.49
C GLU A 107 3.81 -5.09 -21.42
N ASP A 108 3.36 -5.72 -20.34
CA ASP A 108 2.67 -5.03 -19.25
C ASP A 108 3.68 -4.52 -18.21
N PHE A 109 3.70 -3.20 -18.03
CA PHE A 109 4.55 -2.50 -17.08
C PHE A 109 3.81 -2.16 -15.79
N THR A 110 4.45 -2.46 -14.66
CA THR A 110 4.08 -1.98 -13.33
C THR A 110 5.14 -1.03 -12.79
N PHE A 111 4.82 -0.26 -11.76
CA PHE A 111 5.72 0.74 -11.22
C PHE A 111 5.91 0.56 -9.72
N LYS A 112 7.11 0.88 -9.24
CA LYS A 112 7.42 0.98 -7.81
C LYS A 112 8.02 2.35 -7.52
N GLY A 113 7.71 2.87 -6.34
CA GLY A 113 8.21 4.14 -5.85
C GLY A 113 9.15 3.92 -4.67
N TYR A 114 10.15 4.78 -4.53
CA TYR A 114 10.96 4.85 -3.33
C TYR A 114 10.88 6.27 -2.77
N ASP A 115 10.43 6.38 -1.52
CA ASP A 115 10.42 7.61 -0.73
C ASP A 115 11.74 7.66 0.06
N ALA A 116 12.59 8.61 -0.29
CA ALA A 116 13.90 8.80 0.32
C ALA A 116 13.80 9.32 1.76
N SER A 117 12.75 10.10 2.05
CA SER A 117 12.51 10.69 3.37
C SER A 117 12.01 9.66 4.38
N ALA A 118 11.13 8.76 3.95
CA ALA A 118 10.65 7.62 4.71
C ALA A 118 11.62 6.43 4.65
N ASN A 119 12.54 6.44 3.68
CA ASN A 119 13.47 5.36 3.39
C ASN A 119 12.71 4.03 3.22
N GLY A 120 11.72 4.05 2.31
CA GLY A 120 10.75 2.99 2.10
C GLY A 120 10.45 2.76 0.62
N VAL A 121 10.32 1.49 0.24
CA VAL A 121 9.86 1.07 -1.09
C VAL A 121 8.36 0.82 -1.04
N TYR A 122 7.67 1.34 -2.05
CA TYR A 122 6.25 1.16 -2.28
C TYR A 122 6.06 0.28 -3.52
N ASP A 123 5.57 -0.93 -3.29
CA ASP A 123 5.49 -1.97 -4.32
C ASP A 123 4.23 -1.87 -5.20
N TYR A 124 3.26 -1.05 -4.81
CA TYR A 124 1.97 -0.95 -5.48
C TYR A 124 1.74 0.45 -6.01
N SER A 125 1.38 0.52 -7.30
CA SER A 125 0.91 1.75 -7.96
C SER A 125 -0.51 1.56 -8.47
N ASN A 126 -1.31 2.62 -8.44
CA ASN A 126 -2.62 2.66 -9.13
C ASN A 126 -2.50 2.65 -10.67
N PHE A 127 -1.29 2.78 -11.19
CA PHE A 127 -1.01 2.93 -12.61
C PHE A 127 -0.31 1.69 -13.17
N SER A 128 -0.73 1.26 -14.36
CA SER A 128 -0.06 0.25 -15.18
C SER A 128 -0.04 0.72 -16.64
N TYR A 129 0.89 0.19 -17.42
CA TYR A 129 1.08 0.62 -18.81
C TYR A 129 1.34 -0.57 -19.73
N THR A 130 0.58 -0.68 -20.81
CA THR A 130 0.84 -1.66 -21.87
C THR A 130 1.76 -1.03 -22.91
N PHE A 131 2.93 -1.63 -23.13
CA PHE A 131 4.01 -1.03 -23.91
C PHE A 131 3.65 -0.79 -25.38
N ILE A 132 4.01 0.39 -25.87
CA ILE A 132 3.98 0.79 -27.29
C ILE A 132 5.35 1.39 -27.65
N SER A 133 5.99 0.88 -28.71
CA SER A 133 7.30 1.42 -29.13
C SER A 133 7.24 2.90 -29.53
N ASP A 134 8.28 3.65 -29.14
CA ASP A 134 8.49 5.07 -29.40
C ASP A 134 7.39 5.99 -28.83
N ASP A 135 6.56 5.48 -27.92
CA ASP A 135 5.51 6.24 -27.28
C ASP A 135 6.06 7.30 -26.31
N ILE A 136 5.30 8.38 -26.15
CA ILE A 136 5.62 9.49 -25.24
C ILE A 136 4.39 9.72 -24.37
N VAL A 137 4.49 9.32 -23.11
CA VAL A 137 3.37 9.35 -22.17
C VAL A 137 3.58 10.46 -21.14
N GLY A 138 2.62 11.38 -21.05
CA GLY A 138 2.70 12.53 -20.15
C GLY A 138 3.72 13.58 -20.60
N SER A 139 3.74 14.70 -19.88
CA SER A 139 4.67 15.81 -20.11
C SER A 139 4.89 16.61 -18.84
N ALA A 140 5.80 17.58 -18.87
CA ALA A 140 5.97 18.47 -17.72
C ALA A 140 4.74 19.37 -17.44
N GLU A 141 3.93 19.65 -18.48
CA GLU A 141 2.71 20.46 -18.35
C GLU A 141 1.49 19.62 -17.94
N ASP A 142 1.47 18.34 -18.30
CA ASP A 142 0.41 17.37 -18.05
C ASP A 142 1.05 16.01 -17.70
N PRO A 143 1.58 15.86 -16.47
CA PRO A 143 2.29 14.66 -16.05
C PRO A 143 1.33 13.51 -15.72
N VAL A 144 1.80 12.28 -15.86
CA VAL A 144 1.12 11.11 -15.29
C VAL A 144 1.24 11.13 -13.76
N GLU A 145 0.20 10.72 -13.06
CA GLU A 145 0.24 10.54 -11.60
C GLU A 145 0.58 9.09 -11.26
N TRP A 146 1.77 8.85 -10.70
CA TRP A 146 2.09 7.57 -10.07
C TRP A 146 1.77 7.65 -8.59
N ALA A 147 0.59 7.15 -8.19
CA ALA A 147 0.22 7.07 -6.79
C ALA A 147 0.61 5.70 -6.23
N PHE A 148 1.54 5.73 -5.27
CA PHE A 148 2.12 4.58 -4.61
C PHE A 148 1.55 4.38 -3.21
N THR A 149 1.36 3.11 -2.86
CA THR A 149 0.94 2.68 -1.52
C THR A 149 1.73 1.44 -1.08
N THR A 150 1.87 1.29 0.24
CA THR A 150 2.56 0.15 0.85
C THR A 150 1.70 -1.12 0.88
N THR A 151 0.41 -1.01 0.57
CA THR A 151 -0.52 -2.13 0.71
C THR A 151 -1.24 -2.39 -0.61
N ASP A 152 -1.32 -3.68 -1.00
CA ASP A 152 -2.01 -4.11 -2.22
C ASP A 152 -3.48 -3.74 -2.14
N LEU A 153 -3.87 -2.62 -2.75
CA LEU A 153 -5.26 -2.19 -2.75
C LEU A 153 -6.08 -3.23 -3.51
N PRO A 154 -7.26 -3.62 -2.99
CA PRO A 154 -8.10 -4.54 -3.71
C PRO A 154 -8.50 -3.96 -5.07
N ASP A 155 -8.46 -4.77 -6.13
CA ASP A 155 -8.84 -4.37 -7.50
C ASP A 155 -10.35 -4.17 -7.71
N TRP A 156 -11.09 -3.95 -6.62
CA TRP A 156 -12.54 -3.91 -6.60
C TRP A 156 -13.05 -2.89 -7.61
N SER A 157 -13.72 -3.41 -8.63
CA SER A 157 -14.31 -2.60 -9.69
C SER A 157 -15.69 -3.14 -10.03
N VAL A 158 -16.53 -2.25 -10.56
CA VAL A 158 -17.88 -2.59 -10.99
C VAL A 158 -18.09 -1.94 -12.34
N ASN A 159 -18.57 -2.72 -13.31
CA ASN A 159 -19.05 -2.18 -14.57
C ASN A 159 -20.56 -1.89 -14.45
N PRO A 160 -20.99 -0.61 -14.37
CA PRO A 160 -22.40 -0.26 -14.15
C PRO A 160 -23.35 -0.77 -15.23
N SER A 161 -22.86 -1.03 -16.46
CA SER A 161 -23.71 -1.49 -17.57
C SER A 161 -24.27 -2.89 -17.39
N ASP A 162 -23.71 -3.66 -16.47
CA ASP A 162 -24.05 -5.07 -16.27
C ASP A 162 -25.23 -5.26 -15.30
N TYR A 163 -25.84 -4.14 -14.85
CA TYR A 163 -26.84 -4.10 -13.80
C TYR A 163 -28.06 -3.25 -14.15
N GLU A 164 -29.24 -3.71 -13.73
CA GLU A 164 -30.52 -3.04 -14.01
C GLU A 164 -31.00 -2.11 -12.89
N HIS A 165 -30.49 -2.32 -11.67
CA HIS A 165 -30.95 -1.61 -10.47
C HIS A 165 -29.79 -1.02 -9.69
N THR A 166 -30.07 0.10 -9.03
CA THR A 166 -29.10 0.79 -8.18
C THR A 166 -29.71 1.22 -6.85
N ALA A 167 -28.92 1.16 -5.78
CA ALA A 167 -29.19 1.83 -4.52
C ALA A 167 -27.96 2.64 -4.08
N SER A 168 -28.12 3.62 -3.21
CA SER A 168 -26.99 4.39 -2.66
C SER A 168 -26.98 4.28 -1.14
N MET A 169 -25.80 4.15 -0.57
CA MET A 169 -25.57 4.10 0.87
C MET A 169 -24.44 5.05 1.24
N THR A 170 -24.59 5.76 2.35
CA THR A 170 -23.51 6.55 2.94
C THR A 170 -23.17 6.02 4.33
N GLY A 171 -21.88 6.02 4.67
CA GLY A 171 -21.40 5.48 5.93
C GLY A 171 -20.04 6.04 6.33
N ILE A 172 -19.62 5.67 7.53
CA ILE A 172 -18.28 5.90 8.05
C ILE A 172 -17.60 4.54 8.21
N LEU A 173 -16.30 4.46 7.96
CA LEU A 173 -15.54 3.23 8.16
C LEU A 173 -15.00 3.14 9.59
N LEU A 174 -15.09 1.92 10.14
CA LEU A 174 -14.50 1.58 11.42
C LEU A 174 -13.66 0.31 11.26
N PHE A 175 -12.36 0.42 11.54
CA PHE A 175 -11.45 -0.71 11.59
C PHE A 175 -11.15 -1.05 13.05
N GLU A 176 -11.48 -2.28 13.44
CA GLU A 176 -11.37 -2.76 14.83
C GLU A 176 -12.03 -1.82 15.87
N GLY A 177 -13.07 -1.09 15.46
CA GLY A 177 -13.80 -0.14 16.31
C GLY A 177 -13.21 1.27 16.38
N MET A 178 -12.13 1.55 15.66
CA MET A 178 -11.57 2.89 15.49
C MET A 178 -12.07 3.51 14.18
N LEU A 179 -12.37 4.81 14.19
CA LEU A 179 -12.75 5.53 12.98
C LEU A 179 -11.55 5.61 12.02
N SER A 180 -11.83 5.40 10.73
CA SER A 180 -10.86 5.72 9.68
C SER A 180 -10.53 7.22 9.67
N ASP A 181 -9.24 7.53 9.61
CA ASP A 181 -8.69 8.86 9.39
C ASP A 181 -7.98 9.00 8.03
N ASP A 182 -7.93 7.94 7.23
CA ASP A 182 -7.31 7.90 5.90
C ASP A 182 -8.35 8.10 4.79
N PRO A 183 -8.26 9.15 3.96
CA PRO A 183 -9.13 9.30 2.79
C PRO A 183 -9.03 8.19 1.75
N SER A 184 -7.94 7.43 1.77
CA SER A 184 -7.60 6.37 0.82
C SER A 184 -8.22 5.03 1.20
N ASP A 185 -8.78 4.90 2.40
CA ASP A 185 -9.52 3.71 2.79
C ASP A 185 -10.69 3.49 1.84
N MET A 186 -11.01 2.23 1.61
CA MET A 186 -11.97 1.81 0.59
C MET A 186 -13.11 1.01 1.21
N VAL A 187 -14.29 1.11 0.60
CA VAL A 187 -15.41 0.23 0.90
C VAL A 187 -15.94 -0.38 -0.38
N ALA A 188 -16.17 -1.69 -0.36
CA ALA A 188 -16.86 -2.39 -1.43
C ALA A 188 -18.02 -3.22 -0.90
N ALA A 189 -19.03 -3.34 -1.76
CA ALA A 189 -20.21 -4.16 -1.53
C ALA A 189 -20.18 -5.37 -2.48
N PHE A 190 -20.61 -6.53 -1.99
CA PHE A 190 -20.55 -7.79 -2.72
C PHE A 190 -21.86 -8.55 -2.63
N VAL A 191 -22.22 -9.23 -3.73
CA VAL A 191 -23.22 -10.29 -3.73
C VAL A 191 -22.49 -11.60 -4.02
N GLY A 192 -22.36 -12.45 -2.99
CA GLY A 192 -21.41 -13.55 -3.03
C GLY A 192 -19.97 -13.02 -3.04
N ASP A 193 -19.20 -13.42 -4.06
CA ASP A 193 -17.82 -12.95 -4.27
C ASP A 193 -17.70 -11.82 -5.33
N GLU A 194 -18.83 -11.44 -5.95
CA GLU A 194 -18.83 -10.48 -7.04
C GLU A 194 -18.97 -9.04 -6.51
N CYS A 195 -18.06 -8.16 -6.91
CA CYS A 195 -18.11 -6.75 -6.53
C CYS A 195 -19.32 -6.07 -7.19
N ARG A 196 -20.15 -5.43 -6.37
CA ARG A 196 -21.43 -4.78 -6.72
C ARG A 196 -21.49 -3.33 -6.28
N GLY A 197 -20.41 -2.79 -5.75
CA GLY A 197 -20.27 -1.39 -5.44
C GLY A 197 -18.86 -1.17 -4.91
N VAL A 198 -18.25 -0.05 -5.25
CA VAL A 198 -16.98 0.36 -4.66
C VAL A 198 -16.99 1.87 -4.48
N ASP A 199 -16.45 2.33 -3.37
CA ASP A 199 -16.06 3.71 -3.14
C ASP A 199 -14.66 3.71 -2.53
N ALA A 200 -13.73 4.33 -3.24
CA ALA A 200 -12.32 4.34 -2.91
C ALA A 200 -11.85 5.71 -2.40
N GLN A 201 -12.76 6.67 -2.23
CA GLN A 201 -12.41 8.07 -1.93
C GLN A 201 -13.35 8.62 -0.86
N GLY A 202 -12.87 8.64 0.38
CA GLY A 202 -13.61 9.25 1.49
C GLY A 202 -13.78 10.76 1.27
N ILE A 203 -14.95 11.29 1.65
CA ILE A 203 -15.20 12.74 1.68
C ILE A 203 -15.14 13.23 3.11
N TYR A 204 -14.22 14.16 3.40
CA TYR A 204 -14.14 14.76 4.72
C TYR A 204 -15.39 15.62 4.98
N TYR A 205 -16.04 15.38 6.11
CA TYR A 205 -17.21 16.12 6.58
C TYR A 205 -16.85 16.99 7.79
N PRO A 206 -16.51 18.28 7.58
CA PRO A 206 -16.03 19.17 8.64
C PRO A 206 -16.93 19.29 9.89
N PRO A 207 -18.27 19.24 9.79
CA PRO A 207 -19.12 19.37 10.97
C PRO A 207 -18.98 18.22 11.99
N SER A 208 -18.70 16.99 11.54
CA SER A 208 -18.42 15.86 12.44
C SER A 208 -16.93 15.58 12.60
N GLY A 209 -16.08 16.08 11.69
CA GLY A 209 -14.66 15.78 11.66
C GLY A 209 -14.36 14.35 11.23
N GLN A 210 -15.22 13.75 10.41
CA GLN A 210 -15.11 12.35 9.97
C GLN A 210 -15.07 12.29 8.44
N TRP A 211 -14.41 11.26 7.93
CA TRP A 211 -14.53 10.85 6.53
C TRP A 211 -15.83 10.07 6.32
N ILE A 212 -16.50 10.32 5.19
CA ILE A 212 -17.76 9.68 4.80
C ILE A 212 -17.57 9.06 3.42
N TRP A 213 -17.95 7.80 3.29
CA TRP A 213 -17.98 7.07 2.03
C TRP A 213 -19.42 6.97 1.52
N GLY A 214 -19.60 7.20 0.23
CA GLY A 214 -20.85 7.12 -0.49
C GLY A 214 -20.79 6.06 -1.59
N ILE A 215 -21.23 4.84 -1.27
CA ILE A 215 -21.20 3.72 -2.20
C ILE A 215 -22.51 3.60 -2.99
N THR A 216 -22.39 3.38 -4.30
CA THR A 216 -23.50 2.94 -5.15
C THR A 216 -23.49 1.42 -5.24
N LEU A 217 -24.62 0.82 -4.91
CA LEU A 217 -24.87 -0.62 -4.96
C LEU A 217 -25.59 -0.94 -6.26
N TYR A 218 -25.13 -1.94 -6.99
CA TYR A 218 -25.68 -2.41 -8.24
C TYR A 218 -26.31 -3.79 -8.06
N ALA A 219 -27.47 -4.03 -8.66
CA ALA A 219 -28.21 -5.28 -8.55
C ALA A 219 -28.93 -5.63 -9.85
N ASN A 220 -29.29 -6.90 -10.01
CA ASN A 220 -30.11 -7.40 -11.11
C ASN A 220 -31.50 -7.83 -10.64
N GLN A 221 -31.72 -7.97 -9.34
CA GLN A 221 -33.00 -8.35 -8.73
C GLN A 221 -33.23 -7.59 -7.42
N GLU A 222 -34.50 -7.35 -7.10
CA GLU A 222 -34.86 -6.82 -5.78
C GLU A 222 -34.64 -7.88 -4.70
N GLY A 223 -34.08 -7.47 -3.56
CA GLY A 223 -33.87 -8.34 -2.39
C GLY A 223 -32.58 -9.16 -2.40
N GLU A 224 -31.60 -8.80 -3.25
CA GLU A 224 -30.24 -9.35 -3.15
C GLU A 224 -29.58 -8.98 -1.81
N ASP A 225 -28.89 -9.95 -1.21
CA ASP A 225 -28.16 -9.75 0.06
C ASP A 225 -26.75 -9.24 -0.22
N PHE A 226 -26.45 -8.04 0.27
CA PHE A 226 -25.13 -7.42 0.17
C PHE A 226 -24.28 -7.70 1.40
N THR A 227 -23.02 -8.02 1.18
CA THR A 227 -21.96 -8.01 2.19
C THR A 227 -20.99 -6.88 1.91
N PHE A 228 -20.29 -6.39 2.94
CA PHE A 228 -19.38 -5.26 2.81
C PHE A 228 -17.99 -5.62 3.30
N LYS A 229 -16.97 -5.12 2.61
CA LYS A 229 -15.58 -5.17 3.04
C LYS A 229 -15.03 -3.76 3.04
N GLY A 230 -14.36 -3.39 4.13
CA GLY A 230 -13.50 -2.21 4.18
C GLY A 230 -12.06 -2.66 3.94
N TYR A 231 -11.27 -1.80 3.31
CA TYR A 231 -9.84 -1.93 3.21
C TYR A 231 -9.20 -0.67 3.77
#